data_AF-A0A2K0WSM9-F1
#
_entry.id   AF-A0A2K0WSM9-F1
#
_cell.length_a   1.000
_cell.length_b   1.000
_cell.length_c   1.000
_cell.angle_alpha   90.00
_cell.angle_beta   90.00
_cell.angle_gamma   90.00
#
_symmetry.space_group_name_H-M   'P 1'
#
loop_
_entity.id
_entity.type
_entity.pdbx_description
1 polymer ?
#
loop_
_entity_poly.entity_id
_entity_poly.type
_entity_poly.pdbx_seq_one_letter_code
_entity_poly.pdbx_strand_id
1 'polypeptide(L)'
;MAKLMPAPKEDEDLLKALTDEHSETPKLVEAMARQSPSHNMSQARVEITFAYYPFLCINNLSSLHTDDINYLDSQGCFKVPDSSCLDNMVRAFFQHAHPILPVVNEAEFWSIYDPLTSADKTGRIPVILLSATLFVTYKYIDEQVIQGMQYSTAHEARDSFLQKTQLLYNQETESSPLILSQVSLLLAHWITQKSSTGRKSTQWLGRAIQHSQDAIYQAKASTSDKSHFSQSNLRRLLGCCIISDCVHSLYTRRPPMMPFGMVETEGDSLILTRADLSHEIGLSRAYDAEAKQRFIEAQQQMSVLIRILRRVLSLVYKQAGMTAFRTASTLREEEYKFRDCKSHLKAWYNENLKPLISGRDSALGSPVSLDDVTQHEGSQNNPIELRVSMMHLHYE
;
A
#
# COMPACT_ATOMS: atom_id res chain seq x y z
N MET A 1 4.14 52.78 52.65
CA MET A 1 3.80 51.35 52.86
C MET A 1 4.81 50.51 52.12
N ALA A 2 5.83 50.00 52.82
CA ALA A 2 6.91 49.21 52.23
C ALA A 2 6.57 47.72 52.32
N LYS A 3 6.64 46.98 51.19
CA LYS A 3 6.50 45.53 51.16
C LYS A 3 7.54 44.90 50.21
N LEU A 4 8.46 44.20 50.86
CA LEU A 4 9.37 43.11 50.50
C LEU A 4 9.26 42.45 49.10
N MET A 5 10.42 42.24 48.46
CA MET A 5 10.70 41.03 47.66
C MET A 5 11.52 40.04 48.52
N PRO A 6 11.38 38.71 48.34
CA PRO A 6 12.30 38.00 47.43
C PRO A 6 11.69 36.82 46.62
N ALA A 7 12.53 36.29 45.73
CA ALA A 7 12.31 35.30 44.66
C ALA A 7 11.86 33.88 45.10
N PRO A 8 11.34 33.05 44.18
CA PRO A 8 10.82 31.71 44.48
C PRO A 8 11.91 30.62 44.56
N LYS A 9 11.61 29.60 45.36
CA LYS A 9 12.45 28.47 45.76
C LYS A 9 12.54 27.39 44.68
N GLU A 10 13.75 26.86 44.52
CA GLU A 10 14.06 25.57 43.88
C GLU A 10 13.67 24.44 44.84
N ASP A 11 13.07 23.36 44.34
CA ASP A 11 12.78 22.15 45.13
C ASP A 11 13.51 20.94 44.54
N GLU A 12 14.21 20.26 45.44
CA GLU A 12 15.01 19.05 45.25
C GLU A 12 14.14 17.83 44.93
N ASP A 13 14.17 17.32 43.69
CA ASP A 13 13.69 15.94 43.44
C ASP A 13 14.27 15.25 42.20
N LEU A 14 15.37 15.78 41.63
CA LEU A 14 15.98 15.23 40.40
C LEU A 14 17.29 14.45 40.61
N LEU A 15 17.72 14.21 41.85
CA LEU A 15 19.00 13.54 42.15
C LEU A 15 18.88 12.17 42.84
N LYS A 16 17.75 11.47 42.67
CA LYS A 16 17.55 10.12 43.25
C LYS A 16 17.25 8.98 42.25
N ALA A 17 17.34 9.23 40.94
CA ALA A 17 17.02 8.22 39.92
C ALA A 17 18.21 7.81 39.02
N LEU A 18 19.45 8.18 39.36
CA LEU A 18 20.64 7.92 38.52
C LEU A 18 21.78 7.16 39.23
N THR A 19 21.51 6.46 40.33
CA THR A 19 22.50 5.60 40.98
C THR A 19 21.84 4.30 41.41
N ASP A 20 21.72 3.36 40.48
CA ASP A 20 21.83 1.91 40.75
C ASP A 20 21.85 1.13 39.43
N GLU A 21 22.97 1.25 38.70
CA GLU A 21 23.42 0.20 37.81
C GLU A 21 24.90 -0.06 38.12
N HIS A 22 25.20 -1.24 38.67
CA HIS A 22 26.30 -2.15 38.32
C HIS A 22 26.70 -3.00 39.53
N SER A 23 26.27 -4.27 39.56
CA SER A 23 27.10 -5.44 39.89
C SER A 23 26.24 -6.70 39.94
N GLU A 24 26.42 -7.63 38.99
CA GLU A 24 26.66 -9.06 39.25
C GLU A 24 26.64 -9.89 37.95
N THR A 25 27.61 -10.80 37.86
CA THR A 25 27.96 -11.70 36.75
C THR A 25 27.06 -12.96 36.67
N PRO A 26 27.09 -13.74 35.56
CA PRO A 26 25.96 -14.56 35.12
C PRO A 26 25.93 -15.96 35.75
N LYS A 27 24.72 -16.46 36.08
CA LYS A 27 24.48 -17.86 36.44
C LYS A 27 23.52 -18.53 35.47
N LEU A 28 23.90 -19.75 35.09
CA LEU A 28 23.17 -20.71 34.28
C LEU A 28 21.68 -20.77 34.61
N VAL A 29 20.84 -20.77 33.57
CA VAL A 29 19.43 -21.19 33.69
C VAL A 29 19.30 -22.57 33.05
N GLU A 30 19.24 -23.57 33.93
CA GLU A 30 18.77 -24.91 33.65
C GLU A 30 17.29 -24.91 33.22
N ALA A 31 16.98 -25.87 32.36
CA ALA A 31 15.68 -26.15 31.81
C ALA A 31 14.64 -26.52 32.89
N MET A 32 13.43 -25.95 32.78
CA MET A 32 12.20 -26.64 33.19
C MET A 32 11.10 -26.39 32.16
N ALA A 33 10.50 -27.49 31.77
CA ALA A 33 9.63 -27.65 30.63
C ALA A 33 8.14 -27.44 30.95
N ARG A 34 7.36 -27.42 29.86
CA ARG A 34 5.94 -27.77 29.70
C ARG A 34 4.93 -26.62 29.87
N GLN A 35 4.34 -26.22 28.74
CA GLN A 35 2.97 -26.61 28.41
C GLN A 35 2.73 -26.49 26.89
N SER A 36 2.52 -27.62 26.23
CA SER A 36 2.10 -27.71 24.84
C SER A 36 0.58 -27.64 24.76
N PRO A 37 -0.03 -26.84 23.87
CA PRO A 37 -1.41 -27.06 23.48
C PRO A 37 -1.43 -28.22 22.47
N SER A 38 -2.07 -29.32 22.85
CA SER A 38 -2.42 -30.40 21.94
C SER A 38 -3.64 -29.97 21.14
N HIS A 39 -3.49 -29.79 19.84
CA HIS A 39 -4.61 -29.86 18.89
C HIS A 39 -4.31 -30.93 17.85
N ASN A 40 -5.02 -32.05 17.99
CA ASN A 40 -5.14 -33.12 17.00
C ASN A 40 -6.16 -32.71 15.94
N MET A 41 -5.74 -32.72 14.67
CA MET A 41 -6.36 -33.43 13.53
C MET A 41 -5.95 -32.71 12.24
N SER A 42 -5.06 -33.37 11.52
CA SER A 42 -4.60 -33.07 10.17
C SER A 42 -5.77 -33.09 9.17
N GLN A 43 -6.41 -31.95 8.93
CA GLN A 43 -6.99 -31.66 7.62
C GLN A 43 -5.92 -30.95 6.81
N ALA A 44 -5.46 -31.61 5.74
CA ALA A 44 -4.43 -31.05 4.88
C ALA A 44 -4.99 -29.83 4.16
N ARG A 45 -4.42 -28.65 4.44
CA ARG A 45 -4.68 -27.40 3.72
C ARG A 45 -4.64 -27.68 2.22
N VAL A 46 -5.63 -27.18 1.47
CA VAL A 46 -5.65 -27.28 0.00
C VAL A 46 -4.68 -26.25 -0.56
N GLU A 47 -3.41 -26.39 -0.20
CA GLU A 47 -2.34 -25.57 -0.73
C GLU A 47 -1.49 -26.40 -1.69
N ILE A 48 -1.24 -25.81 -2.85
CA ILE A 48 -0.44 -26.40 -3.92
C ILE A 48 0.95 -25.78 -3.87
N THR A 49 2.00 -26.57 -4.12
CA THR A 49 3.35 -26.02 -4.26
C THR A 49 3.39 -25.08 -5.48
N PHE A 50 3.99 -23.89 -5.34
CA PHE A 50 4.01 -22.87 -6.41
C PHE A 50 4.53 -23.40 -7.76
N ALA A 51 5.42 -24.40 -7.74
CA ALA A 51 6.01 -25.02 -8.93
C ALA A 51 4.99 -25.71 -9.86
N TYR A 52 3.77 -26.00 -9.38
CA TYR A 52 2.68 -26.51 -10.24
C TYR A 52 2.03 -25.41 -11.09
N TYR A 53 2.29 -24.14 -10.79
CA TYR A 53 1.83 -23.00 -11.59
C TYR A 53 2.98 -22.47 -12.45
N PRO A 54 2.96 -22.68 -13.78
CA PRO A 54 4.08 -22.31 -14.65
C PRO A 54 4.31 -20.79 -14.71
N PHE A 55 3.28 -19.99 -14.41
CA PHE A 55 3.37 -18.54 -14.35
C PHE A 55 4.05 -18.02 -13.07
N LEU A 56 4.34 -18.86 -12.07
CA LEU A 56 4.97 -18.44 -10.82
C LEU A 56 6.48 -18.69 -10.80
N CYS A 57 7.20 -17.86 -10.05
CA CYS A 57 8.63 -18.07 -9.79
C CYS A 57 9.07 -17.58 -8.42
N ILE A 58 10.20 -18.12 -7.96
CA ILE A 58 11.01 -17.57 -6.87
C ILE A 58 12.40 -17.38 -7.45
N ASN A 59 12.79 -16.13 -7.68
CA ASN A 59 13.94 -15.80 -8.52
C ASN A 59 15.27 -16.20 -7.88
N ASN A 60 15.43 -15.92 -6.59
CA ASN A 60 16.69 -16.17 -5.87
C ASN A 60 16.71 -17.48 -5.09
N LEU A 61 15.82 -18.44 -5.41
CA LEU A 61 15.69 -19.67 -4.63
C LEU A 61 17.00 -20.48 -4.60
N SER A 62 17.74 -20.55 -5.71
CA SER A 62 18.99 -21.30 -5.81
C SER A 62 20.19 -20.66 -5.09
N SER A 63 20.09 -19.38 -4.75
CA SER A 63 21.14 -18.66 -4.01
C SER A 63 20.93 -18.68 -2.50
N LEU A 64 19.80 -19.17 -2.00
CA LEU A 64 19.53 -19.27 -0.58
C LEU A 64 20.25 -20.46 0.06
N HIS A 65 20.59 -20.32 1.33
CA HIS A 65 21.10 -21.44 2.12
C HIS A 65 20.01 -22.49 2.31
N THR A 66 20.39 -23.77 2.35
CA THR A 66 19.46 -24.89 2.52
C THR A 66 18.58 -24.74 3.76
N ASP A 67 19.14 -24.23 4.86
CA ASP A 67 18.39 -24.00 6.10
C ASP A 67 17.30 -22.93 5.94
N ASP A 68 17.56 -21.87 5.17
CA ASP A 68 16.58 -20.84 4.87
C ASP A 68 15.46 -21.38 3.97
N ILE A 69 15.81 -22.23 3.00
CA ILE A 69 14.83 -22.91 2.14
C ILE A 69 13.93 -23.82 2.99
N ASN A 70 14.52 -24.64 3.87
CA ASN A 70 13.77 -25.53 4.77
C ASN A 70 12.88 -24.72 5.72
N TYR A 71 13.38 -23.60 6.23
CA TYR A 71 12.59 -22.70 7.07
C TYR A 71 11.41 -22.11 6.28
N LEU A 72 11.64 -21.54 5.10
CA LEU A 72 10.58 -20.99 4.24
C LEU A 72 9.52 -22.04 3.89
N ASP A 73 9.91 -23.27 3.57
CA ASP A 73 8.99 -24.36 3.29
C ASP A 73 8.17 -24.74 4.53
N SER A 74 8.81 -24.82 5.71
CA SER A 74 8.13 -25.09 6.99
C SER A 74 7.10 -24.02 7.36
N GLN A 75 7.31 -22.78 6.92
CA GLN A 75 6.38 -21.66 7.08
C GLN A 75 5.31 -21.59 5.97
N GLY A 76 5.35 -22.51 5.00
CA GLY A 76 4.41 -22.56 3.89
C GLY A 76 4.61 -21.46 2.84
N CYS A 77 5.79 -20.85 2.75
CA CYS A 77 6.06 -19.76 1.79
C CYS A 77 6.03 -20.25 0.33
N PHE A 78 6.21 -21.54 0.10
CA PHE A 78 6.15 -22.18 -1.22
C PHE A 78 4.76 -22.73 -1.56
N LYS A 79 3.77 -22.49 -0.69
CA LYS A 79 2.41 -23.01 -0.75
C LYS A 79 1.44 -21.88 -1.11
N VAL A 80 0.72 -22.08 -2.21
CA VAL A 80 -0.28 -21.14 -2.76
C VAL A 80 -1.66 -21.83 -2.81
N PRO A 81 -2.77 -21.07 -2.82
CA PRO A 81 -4.10 -21.65 -2.95
C PRO A 81 -4.27 -22.49 -4.23
N ASP A 82 -5.26 -23.38 -4.23
CA ASP A 82 -5.70 -24.05 -5.45
C ASP A 82 -6.24 -23.04 -6.49
N SER A 83 -6.33 -23.49 -7.75
CA SER A 83 -6.61 -22.58 -8.87
C SER A 83 -7.94 -21.85 -8.73
N SER A 84 -8.95 -22.48 -8.12
CA SER A 84 -10.27 -21.86 -7.97
C SER A 84 -10.26 -20.74 -6.94
N CYS A 85 -9.65 -20.99 -5.78
CA CYS A 85 -9.47 -19.98 -4.74
C CYS A 85 -8.53 -18.87 -5.22
N LEU A 86 -7.42 -19.23 -5.85
CA LEU A 86 -6.43 -18.29 -6.37
C LEU A 86 -7.04 -17.33 -7.38
N ASP A 87 -7.80 -17.85 -8.36
CA ASP A 87 -8.51 -17.05 -9.35
C ASP A 87 -9.47 -16.04 -8.72
N ASN A 88 -10.25 -16.49 -7.73
CA ASN A 88 -11.22 -15.63 -7.04
C ASN A 88 -10.51 -14.51 -6.28
N MET A 89 -9.42 -14.81 -5.57
CA MET A 89 -8.65 -13.79 -4.85
C MET A 89 -7.98 -12.81 -5.80
N VAL A 90 -7.36 -13.28 -6.89
CA VAL A 90 -6.74 -12.42 -7.90
C VAL A 90 -7.77 -11.50 -8.56
N ARG A 91 -8.95 -12.01 -8.92
CA ARG A 91 -10.05 -11.18 -9.43
C ARG A 91 -10.48 -10.14 -8.40
N ALA A 92 -10.66 -10.53 -7.15
CA ALA A 92 -11.01 -9.61 -6.06
C ALA A 92 -9.97 -8.50 -5.87
N PHE A 93 -8.67 -8.79 -6.06
CA PHE A 93 -7.63 -7.77 -6.03
C PHE A 93 -7.84 -6.70 -7.11
N PHE A 94 -8.01 -7.12 -8.37
CA PHE A 94 -8.20 -6.20 -9.48
C PHE A 94 -9.55 -5.49 -9.45
N GLN A 95 -10.56 -6.11 -8.84
CA GLN A 95 -11.86 -5.49 -8.62
C GLN A 95 -11.79 -4.44 -7.52
N HIS A 96 -11.14 -4.70 -6.38
CA HIS A 96 -11.31 -3.87 -5.19
C HIS A 96 -10.10 -3.06 -4.77
N ALA A 97 -8.90 -3.63 -4.84
CA ALA A 97 -7.67 -2.96 -4.40
C ALA A 97 -7.02 -2.14 -5.50
N HIS A 98 -6.96 -2.69 -6.72
CA HIS A 98 -6.32 -2.02 -7.86
C HIS A 98 -6.94 -0.65 -8.20
N PRO A 99 -8.28 -0.44 -8.13
CA PRO A 99 -8.85 0.89 -8.35
C PRO A 99 -8.49 1.92 -7.27
N ILE A 100 -8.06 1.48 -6.08
CA ILE A 100 -7.58 2.37 -5.00
C ILE A 100 -6.12 2.75 -5.26
N LEU A 101 -5.27 1.74 -5.49
CA LEU A 101 -3.84 1.91 -5.73
C LEU A 101 -3.38 0.97 -6.86
N PRO A 102 -3.27 1.46 -8.11
CA PRO A 102 -2.97 0.62 -9.28
C PRO A 102 -1.48 0.34 -9.42
N VAL A 103 -0.88 -0.28 -8.39
CA VAL A 103 0.57 -0.52 -8.28
C VAL A 103 1.09 -1.64 -9.19
N VAL A 104 0.24 -2.60 -9.51
CA VAL A 104 0.49 -3.67 -10.48
C VAL A 104 -0.18 -3.30 -11.81
N ASN A 105 0.49 -3.58 -12.93
CA ASN A 105 -0.11 -3.45 -14.25
C ASN A 105 -1.06 -4.62 -14.51
N GLU A 106 -2.36 -4.36 -14.55
CA GLU A 106 -3.38 -5.42 -14.69
C GLU A 106 -3.25 -6.18 -16.01
N ALA A 107 -3.05 -5.48 -17.12
CA ALA A 107 -2.96 -6.11 -18.45
C ALA A 107 -1.74 -7.03 -18.56
N GLU A 108 -0.60 -6.57 -18.04
CA GLU A 108 0.62 -7.37 -18.00
C GLU A 108 0.44 -8.59 -17.09
N PHE A 109 -0.13 -8.40 -15.90
CA PHE A 109 -0.40 -9.48 -14.96
C PHE A 109 -1.28 -10.57 -15.58
N TRP A 110 -2.44 -10.21 -16.15
CA TRP A 110 -3.32 -11.21 -16.77
C TRP A 110 -2.69 -11.93 -17.94
N SER A 111 -1.83 -11.24 -18.69
CA SER A 111 -1.14 -11.85 -19.82
C SER A 111 -0.11 -12.92 -19.41
N ILE A 112 0.38 -12.86 -18.16
CA ILE A 112 1.28 -13.86 -17.58
C ILE A 112 0.46 -14.94 -16.84
N TYR A 113 -0.59 -14.52 -16.13
CA TYR A 113 -1.40 -15.38 -15.27
C TYR A 113 -2.27 -16.38 -16.07
N ASP A 114 -2.86 -15.98 -17.20
CA ASP A 114 -3.73 -16.86 -17.97
C ASP A 114 -2.95 -17.85 -18.86
N PRO A 115 -3.14 -19.17 -18.67
CA PRO A 115 -2.55 -20.21 -19.52
C PRO A 115 -2.77 -20.01 -21.03
N LEU A 116 -3.89 -19.42 -21.44
CA LEU A 116 -4.23 -19.21 -22.85
C LEU A 116 -3.39 -18.09 -23.49
N THR A 117 -2.89 -17.14 -22.69
CA THR A 117 -2.08 -16.01 -23.17
C THR A 117 -0.61 -16.13 -22.80
N SER A 118 -0.26 -17.05 -21.88
CA SER A 118 1.10 -17.20 -21.36
C SER A 118 2.05 -17.96 -22.29
N ALA A 119 1.53 -18.66 -23.32
CA ALA A 119 2.32 -19.56 -24.17
C ALA A 119 3.51 -18.89 -24.91
N ASP A 120 3.42 -17.58 -25.18
CA ASP A 120 4.42 -16.83 -25.95
C ASP A 120 5.22 -15.81 -25.12
N LYS A 121 5.04 -15.77 -23.78
CA LYS A 121 5.67 -14.74 -22.92
C LYS A 121 6.64 -15.36 -21.93
N THR A 122 7.83 -14.77 -21.81
CA THR A 122 8.89 -15.18 -20.87
C THR A 122 8.69 -14.67 -19.44
N GLY A 123 7.62 -13.91 -19.18
CA GLY A 123 7.33 -13.32 -17.88
C GLY A 123 6.80 -14.33 -16.88
N ARG A 124 7.23 -14.23 -15.61
CA ARG A 124 6.68 -14.98 -14.47
C ARG A 124 6.38 -14.01 -13.33
N ILE A 125 5.36 -14.31 -12.54
CA ILE A 125 4.95 -13.54 -11.37
C ILE A 125 5.74 -14.06 -10.16
N PRO A 126 6.53 -13.22 -9.48
CA PRO A 126 7.23 -13.62 -8.26
C PRO A 126 6.23 -13.98 -7.16
N VAL A 127 6.46 -15.10 -6.47
CA VAL A 127 5.58 -15.58 -5.39
C VAL A 127 5.41 -14.54 -4.27
N ILE A 128 6.44 -13.72 -4.02
CA ILE A 128 6.35 -12.61 -3.06
C ILE A 128 5.30 -11.56 -3.46
N LEU A 129 5.21 -11.22 -4.75
CA LEU A 129 4.21 -10.27 -5.26
C LEU A 129 2.81 -10.88 -5.21
N LEU A 130 2.68 -12.15 -5.58
CA LEU A 130 1.41 -12.86 -5.43
C LEU A 130 0.98 -12.91 -3.97
N SER A 131 1.87 -13.28 -3.05
CA SER A 131 1.56 -13.35 -1.61
C SER A 131 1.12 -11.99 -1.06
N ALA A 132 1.77 -10.90 -1.49
CA ALA A 132 1.37 -9.53 -1.12
C ALA A 132 -0.02 -9.16 -1.68
N THR A 133 -0.31 -9.58 -2.91
CA THR A 133 -1.61 -9.40 -3.57
C THR A 133 -2.70 -10.15 -2.79
N LEU A 134 -2.47 -11.42 -2.44
CA LEU A 134 -3.39 -12.24 -1.67
C LEU A 134 -3.60 -11.69 -0.25
N PHE A 135 -2.54 -11.20 0.39
CA PHE A 135 -2.63 -10.47 1.67
C PHE A 135 -3.62 -9.31 1.59
N VAL A 136 -3.64 -8.54 0.51
CA VAL A 136 -4.57 -7.41 0.35
C VAL A 136 -6.01 -7.86 0.16
N THR A 137 -6.24 -9.00 -0.48
CA THR A 137 -7.57 -9.46 -0.88
C THR A 137 -8.47 -9.89 0.26
N TYR A 138 -7.92 -10.18 1.45
CA TYR A 138 -8.68 -10.72 2.59
C TYR A 138 -9.92 -9.90 2.98
N LYS A 139 -9.92 -8.57 2.72
CA LYS A 139 -11.02 -7.66 3.06
C LYS A 139 -12.18 -7.73 2.07
N TYR A 140 -11.97 -8.38 0.92
CA TYR A 140 -12.88 -8.33 -0.22
C TYR A 140 -13.38 -9.71 -0.66
N ILE A 141 -12.97 -10.78 0.02
CA ILE A 141 -13.35 -12.16 -0.33
C ILE A 141 -14.40 -12.70 0.63
N ASP A 142 -15.32 -13.49 0.07
CA ASP A 142 -16.39 -14.13 0.83
C ASP A 142 -15.85 -15.22 1.77
N GLU A 143 -16.59 -15.46 2.85
CA GLU A 143 -16.24 -16.48 3.85
C GLU A 143 -16.12 -17.89 3.23
N GLN A 144 -16.89 -18.18 2.18
CA GLN A 144 -16.82 -19.45 1.46
C GLN A 144 -15.43 -19.69 0.83
N VAL A 145 -14.80 -18.65 0.28
CA VAL A 145 -13.46 -18.75 -0.31
C VAL A 145 -12.42 -18.97 0.79
N ILE A 146 -12.58 -18.32 1.94
CA ILE A 146 -11.71 -18.48 3.11
C ILE A 146 -11.79 -19.91 3.66
N GLN A 147 -13.01 -20.44 3.79
CA GLN A 147 -13.25 -21.82 4.22
C GLN A 147 -12.71 -22.84 3.21
N GLY A 148 -12.82 -22.56 1.90
CA GLY A 148 -12.23 -23.39 0.84
C GLY A 148 -10.71 -23.53 0.94
N MET A 149 -10.02 -22.47 1.40
CA MET A 149 -8.58 -22.48 1.71
C MET A 149 -8.25 -23.08 3.09
N GLN A 150 -9.26 -23.53 3.84
CA GLN A 150 -9.15 -24.08 5.19
C GLN A 150 -8.55 -23.10 6.21
N TYR A 151 -8.82 -21.79 6.05
CA TYR A 151 -8.61 -20.81 7.11
C TYR A 151 -9.88 -20.69 7.95
N SER A 152 -9.70 -20.53 9.27
CA SER A 152 -10.84 -20.41 10.19
C SER A 152 -11.50 -19.04 10.09
N THR A 153 -10.72 -18.01 9.76
CA THR A 153 -11.19 -16.62 9.65
C THR A 153 -10.43 -15.85 8.56
N ALA A 154 -11.04 -14.78 8.05
CA ALA A 154 -10.38 -13.82 7.14
C ALA A 154 -9.09 -13.23 7.75
N HIS A 155 -9.08 -13.04 9.06
CA HIS A 155 -7.94 -12.51 9.80
C HIS A 155 -6.76 -13.50 9.82
N GLU A 156 -7.05 -14.79 10.00
CA GLU A 156 -6.04 -15.85 9.94
C GLU A 156 -5.42 -15.93 8.53
N ALA A 157 -6.25 -15.92 7.49
CA ALA A 157 -5.80 -15.91 6.10
C ALA A 157 -4.89 -14.69 5.82
N ARG A 158 -5.34 -13.50 6.24
CA ARG A 158 -4.56 -12.26 6.11
C ARG A 158 -3.19 -12.37 6.78
N ASP A 159 -3.16 -12.78 8.04
CA ASP A 159 -1.93 -12.82 8.82
C ASP A 159 -0.97 -13.87 8.24
N SER A 160 -1.49 -14.99 7.73
CA SER A 160 -0.71 -16.00 7.03
C SER A 160 -0.06 -15.44 5.76
N PHE A 161 -0.81 -14.79 4.87
CA PHE A 161 -0.23 -14.20 3.65
C PHE A 161 0.70 -13.02 3.96
N LEU A 162 0.41 -12.23 4.99
CA LEU A 162 1.30 -11.16 5.47
C LEU A 162 2.64 -11.74 5.95
N GLN A 163 2.59 -12.79 6.77
CA GLN A 163 3.79 -13.47 7.28
C GLN A 163 4.61 -14.07 6.13
N LYS A 164 3.97 -14.83 5.22
CA LYS A 164 4.63 -15.39 4.04
C LYS A 164 5.34 -14.31 3.21
N THR A 165 4.65 -13.20 2.94
CA THR A 165 5.21 -12.06 2.20
C THR A 165 6.44 -11.46 2.91
N GLN A 166 6.37 -11.27 4.23
CA GLN A 166 7.48 -10.72 5.02
C GLN A 166 8.68 -11.66 5.07
N LEU A 167 8.45 -12.96 5.19
CA LEU A 167 9.50 -13.98 5.17
C LEU A 167 10.21 -14.01 3.81
N LEU A 168 9.45 -14.06 2.72
CA LEU A 168 9.99 -14.01 1.36
C LEU A 168 10.79 -12.72 1.11
N TYR A 169 10.32 -11.58 1.64
CA TYR A 169 11.03 -10.30 1.56
C TYR A 169 12.35 -10.33 2.35
N ASN A 170 12.31 -10.76 3.61
CA ASN A 170 13.46 -10.74 4.51
C ASN A 170 14.56 -11.74 4.10
N GLN A 171 14.17 -12.83 3.43
CA GLN A 171 15.08 -13.83 2.87
C GLN A 171 15.55 -13.49 1.45
N GLU A 172 15.32 -12.26 0.98
CA GLU A 172 15.83 -11.74 -0.30
C GLU A 172 15.51 -12.65 -1.51
N THR A 173 14.32 -13.25 -1.52
CA THR A 173 13.87 -14.17 -2.59
C THR A 173 13.66 -13.49 -3.96
N GLU A 174 13.70 -12.15 -3.97
CA GLU A 174 13.54 -11.27 -5.11
C GLU A 174 14.57 -10.13 -5.05
N SER A 175 15.15 -9.76 -6.19
CA SER A 175 16.13 -8.66 -6.31
C SER A 175 15.64 -7.50 -7.17
N SER A 176 14.55 -7.67 -7.92
CA SER A 176 13.98 -6.62 -8.74
C SER A 176 13.45 -5.48 -7.87
N PRO A 177 14.04 -4.28 -7.92
CA PRO A 177 13.57 -3.15 -7.12
C PRO A 177 12.14 -2.74 -7.50
N LEU A 178 11.72 -2.97 -8.75
CA LEU A 178 10.34 -2.75 -9.16
C LEU A 178 9.39 -3.64 -8.35
N ILE A 179 9.65 -4.94 -8.29
CA ILE A 179 8.79 -5.90 -7.56
C ILE A 179 8.83 -5.63 -6.05
N LEU A 180 10.02 -5.38 -5.49
CA LEU A 180 10.18 -5.08 -4.07
C LEU A 180 9.46 -3.79 -3.67
N SER A 181 9.44 -2.79 -4.54
CA SER A 181 8.66 -1.56 -4.34
C SER A 181 7.16 -1.83 -4.38
N GLN A 182 6.67 -2.60 -5.35
CA GLN A 182 5.25 -2.97 -5.45
C GLN A 182 4.78 -3.71 -4.18
N VAL A 183 5.53 -4.73 -3.75
CA VAL A 183 5.26 -5.48 -2.52
C VAL A 183 5.24 -4.54 -1.30
N SER A 184 6.25 -3.69 -1.17
CA SER A 184 6.37 -2.77 -0.05
C SER A 184 5.22 -1.75 -0.01
N LEU A 185 4.74 -1.27 -1.16
CA LEU A 185 3.57 -0.38 -1.24
C LEU A 185 2.28 -1.07 -0.80
N LEU A 186 2.05 -2.31 -1.25
CA LEU A 186 0.89 -3.10 -0.83
C LEU A 186 0.89 -3.30 0.69
N LEU A 187 2.03 -3.64 1.28
CA LEU A 187 2.18 -3.75 2.72
C LEU A 187 1.99 -2.41 3.44
N ALA A 188 2.57 -1.33 2.93
CA ALA A 188 2.47 -0.01 3.52
C ALA A 188 1.01 0.47 3.63
N HIS A 189 0.21 0.20 2.59
CA HIS A 189 -1.15 0.71 2.47
C HIS A 189 -2.19 -0.17 3.18
N TRP A 190 -2.06 -1.51 3.16
CA TRP A 190 -3.08 -2.42 3.73
C TRP A 190 -2.77 -3.00 5.11
N ILE A 191 -1.57 -2.78 5.68
CA ILE A 191 -1.33 -3.15 7.09
C ILE A 191 -2.18 -2.25 8.00
N THR A 192 -2.99 -2.87 8.87
CA THR A 192 -3.86 -2.19 9.83
C THR A 192 -3.07 -1.23 10.72
N GLN A 193 -3.54 0.02 10.80
CA GLN A 193 -2.92 1.11 11.58
C GLN A 193 -3.40 1.15 13.05
N LYS A 194 -4.34 0.29 13.43
CA LYS A 194 -4.95 0.26 14.78
C LYS A 194 -3.95 -0.36 15.77
N SER A 195 -3.16 0.50 16.41
CA SER A 195 -2.25 0.29 17.56
C SER A 195 -0.86 -0.34 17.29
N SER A 196 0.20 0.37 17.72
CA SER A 196 1.65 0.02 17.65
C SER A 196 2.28 -0.22 16.26
N THR A 197 1.47 -0.55 15.24
CA THR A 197 1.86 -0.92 13.87
C THR A 197 2.03 0.25 12.91
N GLY A 198 1.62 1.47 13.26
CA GLY A 198 1.82 2.65 12.41
C GLY A 198 3.28 2.84 12.00
N ARG A 199 4.22 2.46 12.88
CA ARG A 199 5.66 2.42 12.58
C ARG A 199 5.99 1.44 11.44
N LYS A 200 5.34 0.28 11.39
CA LYS A 200 5.56 -0.73 10.34
C LYS A 200 5.11 -0.21 8.98
N SER A 201 3.96 0.44 8.90
CA SER A 201 3.46 1.03 7.65
C SER A 201 4.38 2.15 7.15
N THR A 202 4.84 3.05 8.02
CA THR A 202 5.85 4.07 7.65
C THR A 202 7.15 3.43 7.15
N GLN A 203 7.61 2.35 7.79
CA GLN A 203 8.82 1.63 7.36
C GLN A 203 8.65 1.00 5.98
N TRP A 204 7.52 0.34 5.72
CA TRP A 204 7.24 -0.24 4.39
C TRP A 204 7.10 0.84 3.31
N LEU A 205 6.50 1.98 3.64
CA LEU A 205 6.44 3.11 2.72
C LEU A 205 7.84 3.65 2.39
N GLY A 206 8.72 3.79 3.38
CA GLY A 206 10.11 4.18 3.15
C GLY A 206 10.86 3.20 2.24
N ARG A 207 10.70 1.89 2.48
CA ARG A 207 11.27 0.83 1.63
C ARG A 207 10.72 0.92 0.20
N ALA A 208 9.42 1.11 0.04
CA ALA A 208 8.79 1.28 -1.27
C ALA A 208 9.38 2.45 -2.06
N ILE A 209 9.55 3.61 -1.41
CA ILE A 209 10.12 4.80 -2.01
C ILE A 209 11.57 4.55 -2.44
N GLN A 210 12.39 3.96 -1.56
CA GLN A 210 13.78 3.65 -1.88
C GLN A 210 13.88 2.71 -3.09
N HIS A 211 13.15 1.58 -3.07
CA HIS A 211 13.12 0.64 -4.18
C HIS A 211 12.60 1.27 -5.47
N SER A 212 11.62 2.18 -5.38
CA SER A 212 11.14 2.92 -6.56
C SER A 212 12.23 3.81 -7.16
N GLN A 213 13.06 4.45 -6.33
CA GLN A 213 14.19 5.26 -6.78
C GLN A 213 15.28 4.38 -7.40
N ASP A 214 15.58 3.24 -6.78
CA ASP A 214 16.55 2.26 -7.30
C ASP A 214 16.12 1.73 -8.67
N ALA A 215 14.84 1.41 -8.86
CA ALA A 215 14.30 0.98 -10.15
C ALA A 215 14.44 2.04 -11.24
N ILE A 216 14.16 3.31 -10.91
CA ILE A 216 14.33 4.44 -11.84
C ILE A 216 15.80 4.66 -12.16
N TYR A 217 16.68 4.56 -11.16
CA TYR A 217 18.12 4.71 -11.36
C TYR A 217 18.67 3.62 -12.28
N GLN A 218 18.32 2.35 -12.03
CA GLN A 218 18.72 1.21 -12.87
C GLN A 218 18.23 1.37 -14.31
N ALA A 219 17.00 1.86 -14.50
CA ALA A 219 16.45 2.12 -15.83
C ALA A 219 17.21 3.24 -16.57
N LYS A 220 17.60 4.32 -15.87
CA LYS A 220 18.42 5.41 -16.45
C LYS A 220 19.85 4.98 -16.75
N ALA A 221 20.45 4.14 -15.90
CA ALA A 221 21.81 3.64 -16.08
C ALA A 221 21.92 2.64 -17.24
N SER A 222 20.81 2.00 -17.61
CA SER A 222 20.72 1.11 -18.76
C SER A 222 20.68 1.94 -20.05
N THR A 223 21.85 2.30 -20.60
CA THR A 223 22.01 3.09 -21.85
C THR A 223 21.59 2.38 -23.14
N SER A 224 20.99 1.19 -23.02
CA SER A 224 20.57 0.32 -24.12
C SER A 224 19.05 0.31 -24.26
N ASP A 225 18.54 0.13 -25.48
CA ASP A 225 17.11 -0.06 -25.83
C ASP A 225 16.41 -1.23 -25.10
N LYS A 226 17.13 -1.91 -24.21
CA LYS A 226 16.66 -2.99 -23.34
C LYS A 226 16.57 -2.51 -21.89
N SER A 227 15.77 -1.49 -21.59
CA SER A 227 15.42 -1.21 -20.20
C SER A 227 14.70 -2.44 -19.63
N HIS A 228 15.15 -2.96 -18.48
CA HIS A 228 14.53 -4.12 -17.84
C HIS A 228 13.09 -3.85 -17.37
N PHE A 229 12.70 -2.58 -17.29
CA PHE A 229 11.39 -2.12 -16.86
C PHE A 229 10.75 -1.26 -17.94
N SER A 230 9.43 -1.39 -18.12
CA SER A 230 8.69 -0.46 -18.96
C SER A 230 8.65 0.92 -18.29
N GLN A 231 8.85 1.98 -19.08
CA GLN A 231 8.80 3.36 -18.58
C GLN A 231 7.43 3.68 -17.96
N SER A 232 6.34 3.10 -18.47
CA SER A 232 5.00 3.26 -17.91
C SER A 232 4.86 2.60 -16.54
N ASN A 233 5.45 1.42 -16.32
CA ASN A 233 5.43 0.76 -15.00
C ASN A 233 6.25 1.54 -13.96
N LEU A 234 7.39 2.13 -14.35
CA LEU A 234 8.18 2.99 -13.46
C LEU A 234 7.41 4.27 -13.07
N ARG A 235 6.76 4.92 -14.04
CA ARG A 235 5.90 6.09 -13.76
C ARG A 235 4.71 5.73 -12.90
N ARG A 236 4.07 4.59 -13.17
CA ARG A 236 2.98 4.04 -12.36
C ARG A 236 3.39 3.84 -10.92
N LEU A 237 4.52 3.18 -10.70
CA LEU A 237 5.07 2.89 -9.39
C LEU A 237 5.38 4.18 -8.61
N LEU A 238 6.08 5.12 -9.24
CA LEU A 238 6.40 6.41 -8.64
C LEU A 238 5.13 7.21 -8.28
N GLY A 239 4.15 7.23 -9.18
CA GLY A 239 2.85 7.85 -8.92
C GLY A 239 2.14 7.24 -7.71
N CYS A 240 2.16 5.91 -7.58
CA CYS A 240 1.60 5.20 -6.43
C CYS A 240 2.37 5.51 -5.13
N CYS A 241 3.70 5.63 -5.16
CA CYS A 241 4.50 6.09 -4.03
C CYS A 241 4.09 7.50 -3.58
N ILE A 242 3.89 8.43 -4.52
CA ILE A 242 3.51 9.82 -4.22
C ILE A 242 2.13 9.91 -3.58
N ILE A 243 1.18 9.14 -4.11
CA ILE A 243 -0.18 9.08 -3.58
C ILE A 243 -0.15 8.50 -2.16
N SER A 244 0.50 7.36 -1.97
CA SER A 244 0.61 6.71 -0.67
C SER A 244 1.34 7.57 0.36
N ASP A 245 2.42 8.25 -0.01
CA ASP A 245 3.13 9.18 0.87
C ASP A 245 2.25 10.34 1.32
N CYS A 246 1.55 10.99 0.38
CA CYS A 246 0.64 12.07 0.71
C CYS A 246 -0.50 11.62 1.64
N VAL A 247 -1.14 10.49 1.36
CA VAL A 247 -2.21 9.94 2.20
C VAL A 247 -1.67 9.55 3.57
N HIS A 248 -0.53 8.89 3.63
CA HIS A 248 0.13 8.49 4.87
C HIS A 248 0.49 9.70 5.73
N SER A 249 1.03 10.78 5.15
CA SER A 249 1.32 12.03 5.86
C SER A 249 0.09 12.69 6.44
N LEU A 250 -1.01 12.73 5.67
CA LEU A 250 -2.27 13.29 6.14
C LEU A 250 -2.83 12.49 7.33
N TYR A 251 -2.79 11.16 7.23
CA TYR A 251 -3.28 10.27 8.28
C TYR A 251 -2.42 10.32 9.55
N THR A 252 -1.10 10.23 9.40
CA THR A 252 -0.16 10.18 10.53
C THR A 252 0.20 11.56 11.10
N ARG A 253 -0.23 12.64 10.42
CA ARG A 253 0.14 14.03 10.74
C ARG A 253 1.65 14.22 10.80
N ARG A 254 2.37 13.64 9.84
CA ARG A 254 3.83 13.75 9.69
C ARG A 254 4.20 14.39 8.35
N PRO A 255 5.41 14.97 8.24
CA PRO A 255 5.92 15.44 6.95
C PRO A 255 5.95 14.32 5.90
N PRO A 256 5.77 14.64 4.60
CA PRO A 256 5.96 13.68 3.51
C PRO A 256 7.40 13.20 3.45
N MET A 257 7.57 11.90 3.22
CA MET A 257 8.87 11.25 3.03
C MET A 257 9.50 11.65 1.68
N MET A 258 8.66 11.96 0.69
CA MET A 258 9.06 12.54 -0.57
C MET A 258 8.63 14.01 -0.63
N PRO A 259 9.39 14.94 -0.02
CA PRO A 259 9.09 16.36 -0.08
C PRO A 259 9.11 16.88 -1.53
N PHE A 260 8.40 17.98 -1.74
CA PHE A 260 8.34 18.65 -3.03
C PHE A 260 9.76 19.09 -3.44
N GLY A 261 10.23 18.68 -4.62
CA GLY A 261 11.57 19.00 -5.14
C GLY A 261 12.63 17.92 -4.99
N MET A 262 12.40 16.84 -4.22
CA MET A 262 13.37 15.72 -4.11
C MET A 262 13.48 14.86 -5.38
N VAL A 263 12.45 14.87 -6.23
CA VAL A 263 12.49 14.17 -7.52
C VAL A 263 12.88 15.18 -8.58
N GLU A 264 14.19 15.31 -8.79
CA GLU A 264 14.77 16.07 -9.88
C GLU A 264 14.44 15.35 -11.20
N THR A 265 13.28 15.62 -11.78
CA THR A 265 13.01 15.29 -13.18
C THR A 265 11.98 16.26 -13.73
N GLU A 266 12.28 16.76 -14.93
CA GLU A 266 11.64 17.86 -15.61
C GLU A 266 10.09 17.85 -15.52
N GLY A 267 9.54 18.89 -14.87
CA GLY A 267 8.14 19.29 -14.98
C GLY A 267 7.14 18.62 -14.05
N ASP A 268 5.91 19.16 -14.06
CA ASP A 268 4.69 18.68 -13.38
C ASP A 268 4.26 17.22 -13.73
N SER A 269 5.12 16.45 -14.42
CA SER A 269 4.88 15.09 -14.96
C SER A 269 4.97 13.96 -13.92
N LEU A 270 5.13 14.27 -12.63
CA LEU A 270 5.42 13.26 -11.61
C LEU A 270 4.21 12.50 -11.07
N ILE A 271 3.02 12.85 -11.54
CA ILE A 271 1.76 12.38 -10.99
C ILE A 271 1.16 11.37 -11.96
N LEU A 272 0.57 10.28 -11.43
CA LEU A 272 -0.01 9.20 -12.21
C LEU A 272 -1.04 9.74 -13.22
N THR A 273 -0.74 9.61 -14.51
CA THR A 273 -1.55 10.15 -15.62
C THR A 273 -2.40 9.07 -16.29
N ARG A 274 -3.34 9.49 -17.15
CA ARG A 274 -4.09 8.56 -18.01
C ARG A 274 -3.18 7.72 -18.90
N ALA A 275 -2.10 8.30 -19.44
CA ALA A 275 -1.19 7.59 -20.32
C ALA A 275 -0.45 6.43 -19.61
N ASP A 276 -0.21 6.57 -18.30
CA ASP A 276 0.45 5.55 -17.50
C ASP A 276 -0.44 4.34 -17.21
N LEU A 277 -1.77 4.47 -17.39
CA LEU A 277 -2.77 3.43 -17.09
C LEU A 277 -3.57 2.96 -18.30
N SER A 278 -3.56 3.72 -19.40
CA SER A 278 -4.44 3.49 -20.55
C SER A 278 -4.21 2.17 -21.28
N HIS A 279 -3.06 1.53 -21.11
CA HIS A 279 -2.77 0.21 -21.68
C HIS A 279 -3.63 -0.91 -21.08
N GLU A 280 -4.29 -0.67 -19.94
CA GLU A 280 -5.22 -1.65 -19.36
C GLU A 280 -6.64 -1.57 -19.95
N ILE A 281 -6.95 -0.50 -20.69
CA ILE A 281 -8.28 -0.30 -21.28
C ILE A 281 -8.51 -1.39 -22.34
N GLY A 282 -9.56 -2.18 -22.16
CA GLY A 282 -9.89 -3.30 -23.06
C GLY A 282 -9.11 -4.59 -22.80
N LEU A 283 -8.14 -4.58 -21.87
CA LEU A 283 -7.38 -5.76 -21.47
C LEU A 283 -7.63 -6.17 -20.00
N SER A 284 -8.41 -5.38 -19.26
CA SER A 284 -8.87 -5.72 -17.91
C SER A 284 -9.80 -6.94 -17.96
N ARG A 285 -9.71 -7.78 -16.93
CA ARG A 285 -10.66 -8.89 -16.70
C ARG A 285 -11.60 -8.62 -15.53
N ALA A 286 -11.32 -7.59 -14.74
CA ALA A 286 -12.17 -7.17 -13.64
C ALA A 286 -13.33 -6.27 -14.10
N TYR A 287 -13.09 -5.44 -15.13
CA TYR A 287 -14.03 -4.41 -15.58
C TYR A 287 -14.05 -4.30 -17.10
N ASP A 288 -15.21 -3.91 -17.66
CA ASP A 288 -15.31 -3.53 -19.06
C ASP A 288 -14.51 -2.25 -19.37
N ALA A 289 -14.31 -1.97 -20.66
CA ALA A 289 -13.50 -0.84 -21.10
C ALA A 289 -14.04 0.52 -20.62
N GLU A 290 -15.35 0.66 -20.50
CA GLU A 290 -16.02 1.91 -20.13
C GLU A 290 -15.86 2.19 -18.62
N ALA A 291 -16.11 1.20 -17.78
CA ALA A 291 -15.85 1.25 -16.35
C ALA A 291 -14.36 1.47 -16.07
N LYS A 292 -13.47 0.80 -16.80
CA LYS A 292 -12.02 0.98 -16.68
C LYS A 292 -11.58 2.41 -17.00
N GLN A 293 -12.13 3.01 -18.05
CA GLN A 293 -11.87 4.42 -18.38
C GLN A 293 -12.29 5.35 -17.25
N ARG A 294 -13.46 5.14 -16.65
CA ARG A 294 -13.94 5.94 -15.50
C ARG A 294 -13.02 5.80 -14.28
N PHE A 295 -12.52 4.61 -13.97
CA PHE A 295 -11.55 4.44 -12.88
C PHE A 295 -10.25 5.21 -13.14
N ILE A 296 -9.74 5.19 -14.38
CA ILE A 296 -8.55 5.95 -14.76
C ILE A 296 -8.79 7.45 -14.67
N GLU A 297 -9.97 7.93 -15.07
CA GLU A 297 -10.37 9.34 -14.93
C GLU A 297 -10.46 9.76 -13.46
N ALA A 298 -11.10 8.93 -12.62
CA ALA A 298 -11.12 9.16 -11.19
C ALA A 298 -9.70 9.17 -10.60
N GLN A 299 -8.81 8.28 -11.07
CA GLN A 299 -7.41 8.24 -10.62
C GLN A 299 -6.69 9.52 -10.99
N GLN A 300 -6.91 10.05 -12.20
CA GLN A 300 -6.36 11.33 -12.64
C GLN A 300 -6.87 12.49 -11.76
N GLN A 301 -8.13 12.48 -11.35
CA GLN A 301 -8.64 13.50 -10.42
C GLN A 301 -8.01 13.40 -9.03
N MET A 302 -7.82 12.18 -8.52
CA MET A 302 -7.10 11.95 -7.27
C MET A 302 -5.66 12.47 -7.36
N SER A 303 -4.98 12.18 -8.47
CA SER A 303 -3.67 12.68 -8.83
C SER A 303 -3.57 14.22 -8.76
N VAL A 304 -4.56 14.94 -9.30
CA VAL A 304 -4.64 16.42 -9.20
C VAL A 304 -4.82 16.88 -7.75
N LEU A 305 -5.70 16.23 -6.99
CA LEU A 305 -5.90 16.54 -5.58
C LEU A 305 -4.61 16.34 -4.76
N ILE A 306 -3.92 15.22 -4.97
CA ILE A 306 -2.68 14.88 -4.28
C ILE A 306 -1.60 15.93 -4.54
N ARG A 307 -1.52 16.50 -5.76
CA ARG A 307 -0.63 17.63 -6.05
C ARG A 307 -0.90 18.83 -5.17
N ILE A 308 -2.18 19.22 -5.03
CA ILE A 308 -2.59 20.36 -4.20
C ILE A 308 -2.28 20.08 -2.73
N LEU A 309 -2.62 18.87 -2.24
CA LEU A 309 -2.40 18.47 -0.86
C LEU A 309 -0.92 18.40 -0.50
N ARG A 310 -0.05 17.93 -1.40
CA ARG A 310 1.41 17.96 -1.17
C ARG A 310 1.96 19.37 -1.04
N ARG A 311 1.45 20.34 -1.82
CA ARG A 311 1.79 21.76 -1.65
C ARG A 311 1.37 22.27 -0.28
N VAL A 312 0.16 21.94 0.17
CA VAL A 312 -0.32 22.28 1.52
C VAL A 312 0.57 21.65 2.60
N LEU A 313 0.87 20.35 2.50
CA LEU A 313 1.73 19.64 3.44
C LEU A 313 3.13 20.27 3.51
N SER A 314 3.70 20.71 2.39
CA SER A 314 5.01 21.40 2.38
C SER A 314 5.01 22.75 3.10
N LEU A 315 3.86 23.45 3.13
CA LEU A 315 3.69 24.70 3.86
C LEU A 315 3.49 24.46 5.37
N VAL A 316 2.79 23.38 5.71
CA VAL A 316 2.51 22.97 7.11
C VAL A 316 3.76 22.40 7.77
N TYR A 317 4.41 21.44 7.11
CA TYR A 317 5.59 20.72 7.60
C TYR A 317 6.86 21.24 6.94
N LYS A 318 7.19 22.51 7.19
CA LYS A 318 8.44 23.08 6.68
C LYS A 318 9.63 22.25 7.15
N GLN A 319 10.53 21.94 6.23
CA GLN A 319 11.73 21.17 6.54
C GLN A 319 12.57 21.92 7.58
N ALA A 320 12.82 21.29 8.72
CA ALA A 320 13.58 21.83 9.83
C ALA A 320 15.07 21.91 9.45
N GLY A 321 15.42 22.89 8.62
CA GLY A 321 16.80 23.15 8.19
C GLY A 321 17.11 24.62 7.94
N MET A 322 16.10 25.49 7.90
CA MET A 322 16.28 26.93 7.75
C MET A 322 15.45 27.67 8.79
N THR A 323 15.94 27.70 10.03
CA THR A 323 15.62 28.81 10.97
C THR A 323 16.28 30.09 10.44
N ALA A 324 15.87 30.53 9.27
CA ALA A 324 16.11 31.90 8.83
C ALA A 324 15.07 32.79 9.51
N PHE A 325 15.50 33.94 10.01
CA PHE A 325 14.61 34.99 10.51
C PHE A 325 13.46 35.21 9.52
N ARG A 326 12.22 35.05 9.98
CA ARG A 326 11.05 35.31 9.14
C ARG A 326 10.93 36.81 8.93
N THR A 327 11.37 37.30 7.77
CA THR A 327 11.10 38.66 7.34
C THR A 327 9.61 38.86 7.05
N ALA A 328 9.12 40.10 7.12
CA ALA A 328 7.75 40.41 6.74
C ALA A 328 7.41 40.03 5.28
N SER A 329 8.44 39.99 4.41
CA SER A 329 8.30 39.52 3.02
C SER A 329 8.04 38.01 2.94
N THR A 330 8.75 37.16 3.69
CA THR A 330 8.56 35.70 3.67
C THR A 330 7.20 35.31 4.23
N LEU A 331 6.72 35.99 5.27
CA LEU A 331 5.36 35.79 5.81
C LEU A 331 4.27 36.12 4.78
N ARG A 332 4.41 37.21 4.03
CA ARG A 332 3.45 37.60 2.98
C ARG A 332 3.42 36.62 1.82
N GLU A 333 4.58 36.10 1.41
CA GLU A 333 4.67 35.04 0.39
C GLU A 333 4.02 33.74 0.84
N GLU A 334 4.19 33.36 2.11
CA GLU A 334 3.55 32.17 2.68
C GLU A 334 2.03 32.32 2.71
N GLU A 335 1.52 33.47 3.14
CA GLU A 335 0.09 33.77 3.15
C GLU A 335 -0.50 33.71 1.73
N TYR A 336 0.24 34.22 0.73
CA TYR A 336 -0.12 34.08 -0.68
C TYR A 336 -0.19 32.61 -1.10
N LYS A 337 0.83 31.80 -0.78
CA LYS A 337 0.88 30.36 -1.12
C LYS A 337 -0.25 29.57 -0.48
N PHE A 338 -0.61 29.87 0.77
CA PHE A 338 -1.77 29.27 1.44
C PHE A 338 -3.09 29.64 0.77
N ARG A 339 -3.27 30.93 0.42
CA ARG A 339 -4.46 31.40 -0.29
C ARG A 339 -4.58 30.75 -1.67
N ASP A 340 -3.48 30.64 -2.40
CA ASP A 340 -3.42 29.96 -3.69
C ASP A 340 -3.81 28.47 -3.58
N CYS A 341 -3.24 27.73 -2.63
CA CYS A 341 -3.61 26.33 -2.40
C CYS A 341 -5.10 26.19 -2.03
N LYS A 342 -5.63 27.09 -1.20
CA LYS A 342 -7.05 27.12 -0.84
C LYS A 342 -7.94 27.36 -2.05
N SER A 343 -7.56 28.27 -2.95
CA SER A 343 -8.28 28.53 -4.20
C SER A 343 -8.27 27.31 -5.13
N HIS A 344 -7.10 26.68 -5.33
CA HIS A 344 -6.99 25.46 -6.14
C HIS A 344 -7.80 24.30 -5.58
N LEU A 345 -7.79 24.10 -4.25
CA LEU A 345 -8.59 23.05 -3.62
C LEU A 345 -10.10 23.30 -3.78
N LYS A 346 -10.53 24.56 -3.66
CA LYS A 346 -11.94 24.94 -3.91
C LYS A 346 -12.35 24.74 -5.37
N ALA A 347 -11.50 25.12 -6.32
CA ALA A 347 -11.75 24.89 -7.74
C ALA A 347 -11.90 23.39 -8.03
N TRP A 348 -10.94 22.59 -7.57
CA TRP A 348 -10.99 21.13 -7.71
C TRP A 348 -12.26 20.53 -7.11
N TYR A 349 -12.66 20.96 -5.91
CA TYR A 349 -13.89 20.51 -5.26
C TYR A 349 -15.15 20.85 -6.10
N ASN A 350 -15.27 22.09 -6.58
CA ASN A 350 -16.43 22.55 -7.32
C ASN A 350 -16.56 21.88 -8.70
N GLU A 351 -15.43 21.62 -9.36
CA GLU A 351 -15.39 21.06 -10.71
C GLU A 351 -15.54 19.53 -10.73
N ASN A 352 -15.04 18.84 -9.70
CA ASN A 352 -14.91 17.38 -9.75
C ASN A 352 -15.78 16.66 -8.70
N LEU A 353 -15.75 17.09 -7.43
CA LEU A 353 -16.45 16.38 -6.36
C LEU A 353 -17.91 16.83 -6.20
N LYS A 354 -18.17 18.14 -6.31
CA LYS A 354 -19.52 18.70 -6.15
C LYS A 354 -20.54 18.17 -7.16
N PRO A 355 -20.23 18.01 -8.46
CA PRO A 355 -21.18 17.44 -9.42
C PRO A 355 -21.53 15.99 -9.11
N LEU A 356 -20.55 15.20 -8.66
CA LEU A 356 -20.75 13.80 -8.24
C LEU A 356 -21.70 13.69 -7.05
N ILE A 357 -21.58 14.59 -6.07
CA ILE A 357 -22.45 14.59 -4.88
C ILE A 357 -23.83 15.17 -5.22
N SER A 358 -23.90 16.23 -6.03
CA SER A 358 -25.17 16.90 -6.36
C SER A 358 -26.07 16.10 -7.31
N GLY A 359 -25.50 15.19 -8.11
CA GLY A 359 -26.28 14.23 -8.90
C GLY A 359 -27.02 13.20 -8.03
N ARG A 360 -26.60 13.02 -6.76
CA ARG A 360 -27.18 12.09 -5.79
C ARG A 360 -28.57 12.53 -5.29
N ASP A 361 -28.78 13.84 -5.15
CA ASP A 361 -30.04 14.38 -4.61
C ASP A 361 -31.16 14.46 -5.67
N SER A 362 -30.84 14.29 -6.96
CA SER A 362 -31.84 14.30 -8.04
C SER A 362 -32.43 12.92 -8.35
N ALA A 363 -31.86 11.84 -7.79
CA ALA A 363 -32.28 10.45 -8.05
C ALA A 363 -32.98 9.76 -6.87
N LEU A 364 -33.11 10.41 -5.70
CA LEU A 364 -33.76 9.87 -4.51
C LEU A 364 -35.00 10.68 -4.14
N GLY A 365 -36.09 10.44 -4.87
CA GLY A 365 -37.44 10.65 -4.37
C GLY A 365 -37.87 9.41 -3.57
N SER A 366 -37.89 9.54 -2.25
CA SER A 366 -38.42 8.62 -1.22
C SER A 366 -37.43 7.66 -0.52
N PRO A 367 -37.55 7.51 0.82
CA PRO A 367 -36.64 6.74 1.64
C PRO A 367 -37.00 5.25 1.60
N VAL A 368 -36.05 4.40 1.21
CA VAL A 368 -36.19 2.95 1.35
C VAL A 368 -35.80 2.57 2.79
N SER A 369 -36.75 1.92 3.47
CA SER A 369 -36.60 1.33 4.80
C SER A 369 -35.58 0.19 4.77
N LEU A 370 -34.89 -0.01 5.90
CA LEU A 370 -33.70 -0.87 6.05
C LEU A 370 -34.00 -2.38 6.19
N ASP A 371 -35.22 -2.80 5.85
CA ASP A 371 -35.68 -4.20 5.99
C ASP A 371 -36.18 -4.75 4.66
N ASP A 372 -35.28 -4.99 3.70
CA ASP A 372 -35.49 -6.05 2.69
C ASP A 372 -34.19 -6.36 1.93
N VAL A 373 -33.40 -7.31 2.43
CA VAL A 373 -32.30 -7.91 1.68
C VAL A 373 -32.79 -9.24 1.13
N THR A 374 -33.58 -9.16 0.06
CA THR A 374 -33.74 -10.27 -0.89
C THR A 374 -33.57 -9.78 -2.31
N GLN A 375 -32.55 -10.35 -2.95
CA GLN A 375 -32.38 -10.57 -4.39
C GLN A 375 -32.70 -9.39 -5.32
N HIS A 376 -31.67 -8.63 -5.68
CA HIS A 376 -31.60 -7.98 -6.98
C HIS A 376 -30.19 -8.09 -7.56
N GLU A 377 -30.00 -9.12 -8.39
CA GLU A 377 -29.01 -9.12 -9.47
C GLU A 377 -29.33 -7.94 -10.40
N GLY A 378 -28.33 -7.13 -10.76
CA GLY A 378 -28.40 -6.27 -11.94
C GLY A 378 -28.36 -4.74 -11.77
N SER A 379 -27.87 -4.18 -10.66
CA SER A 379 -27.54 -2.74 -10.62
C SER A 379 -26.03 -2.53 -10.68
N GLN A 380 -25.52 -2.19 -11.87
CA GLN A 380 -24.18 -1.66 -12.07
C GLN A 380 -24.00 -0.39 -11.23
N ASN A 381 -23.39 -0.53 -10.04
CA ASN A 381 -22.97 0.60 -9.24
C ASN A 381 -22.02 1.48 -10.07
N ASN A 382 -22.25 2.80 -10.09
CA ASN A 382 -21.39 3.75 -10.77
C ASN A 382 -19.93 3.52 -10.32
N PRO A 383 -18.97 3.28 -11.23
CA PRO A 383 -17.58 2.98 -10.88
C PRO A 383 -16.94 4.01 -9.93
N ILE A 384 -17.38 5.27 -10.00
CA ILE A 384 -16.93 6.34 -9.10
C ILE A 384 -17.51 6.16 -7.69
N GLU A 385 -18.79 5.80 -7.58
CA GLU A 385 -19.41 5.47 -6.29
C GLU A 385 -18.80 4.22 -5.68
N LEU A 386 -18.56 3.18 -6.50
CA LEU A 386 -17.86 1.98 -6.06
C LEU A 386 -16.48 2.38 -5.52
N ARG A 387 -15.74 3.26 -6.20
CA ARG A 387 -14.43 3.72 -5.76
C ARG A 387 -14.49 4.48 -4.44
N VAL A 388 -15.42 5.40 -4.29
CA VAL A 388 -15.61 6.17 -3.05
C VAL A 388 -15.99 5.22 -1.90
N SER A 389 -16.90 4.28 -2.13
CA SER A 389 -17.29 3.25 -1.16
C SER A 389 -16.11 2.35 -0.80
N MET A 390 -15.29 1.94 -1.78
CA MET A 390 -14.08 1.14 -1.54
C MET A 390 -13.04 1.90 -0.70
N MET A 391 -12.87 3.21 -0.94
CA MET A 391 -12.00 4.04 -0.12
C MET A 391 -12.56 4.22 1.29
N HIS A 392 -13.88 4.42 1.44
CA HIS A 392 -14.52 4.53 2.75
C HIS A 392 -14.35 3.23 3.54
N LEU A 393 -14.70 2.09 2.93
CA LEU A 393 -14.46 0.76 3.49
C LEU A 393 -12.99 0.56 3.86
N HIS A 394 -12.04 1.02 3.06
CA HIS A 394 -10.62 0.84 3.35
C HIS A 394 -10.16 1.64 4.59
N TYR A 395 -10.65 2.86 4.77
CA TYR A 395 -10.21 3.78 5.84
C TYR A 395 -11.05 3.72 7.14
N GLU A 396 -12.19 3.03 7.16
CA GLU A 396 -12.90 2.62 8.38
C GLU A 396 -12.29 1.34 9.01
#